data_AF-A0A6J8BH22-F1
#
_entry.id   AF-A0A6J8BH22-F1
#
_cell.length_a   1.000
_cell.length_b   1.000
_cell.length_c   1.000
_cell.angle_alpha   90.00
_cell.angle_beta   90.00
_cell.angle_gamma   90.00
#
_symmetry.space_group_name_H-M   'P 1'
#
loop_
_entity.id
_entity.type
_entity.pdbx_description
1 polymer ?
#
loop_
_entity_poly.entity_id
_entity_poly.type
_entity_poly.pdbx_seq_one_letter_code
_entity_poly.pdbx_strand_id
1 'polypeptide(L)'
;MKYFEYSSRASLRDIFITLGNAVEGELLTKAKKASCYSLLLDDTTDVSTTEQMICYIQFWDIYDIQTSFLFIENVFANATSANADALYNLVKSKLDQLGLDYSKLSGLSTDGASVMVGKRGGLVAKIKRDRPSLLAIHCICHRLALACTDTNVHDLLYMKDVESYVTQIWKTFHFSPLKLAALLAAQTEIHKMALSDTSKKMLTKTMKRAGQTRWLSFESAIQSLFQEFVTVVQTLNKFSNDATCYGLMKKITSVKFISAMYILEKILPILADLSRHFQKGSINFSMIVPAIDSTKFKLTAVSAEEISSKINEDFSST
;
A
#
# COMPACT_ATOMS: atom_id res chain seq x y z
N MET A 1 -12.44 5.34 27.07
CA MET A 1 -11.49 6.07 27.95
C MET A 1 -12.06 7.31 28.64
N LYS A 2 -13.22 7.86 28.24
CA LYS A 2 -13.84 9.06 28.88
C LYS A 2 -14.14 8.94 30.39
N TYR A 3 -14.11 7.72 30.95
CA TYR A 3 -14.43 7.41 32.34
C TYR A 3 -13.27 6.78 33.13
N PHE A 4 -12.06 6.73 32.54
CA PHE A 4 -10.87 6.20 33.21
C PHE A 4 -10.00 7.35 33.67
N GLU A 5 -9.97 7.61 34.99
CA GLU A 5 -9.13 8.64 35.61
C GLU A 5 -7.68 8.19 35.81
N TYR A 6 -7.37 6.91 35.54
CA TYR A 6 -6.03 6.35 35.62
C TYR A 6 -5.18 6.74 34.40
N SER A 7 -4.28 7.70 34.59
CA SER A 7 -3.40 8.25 33.55
C SER A 7 -1.95 7.73 33.61
N SER A 8 -1.64 6.86 34.57
CA SER A 8 -0.27 6.33 34.70
C SER A 8 0.08 5.43 33.51
N ARG A 9 1.35 5.51 33.05
CA ARG A 9 1.85 4.67 31.96
C ARG A 9 1.67 3.17 32.25
N ALA A 10 1.87 2.76 33.50
CA ALA A 10 1.70 1.37 33.92
C ALA A 10 0.23 0.94 33.82
N SER A 11 -0.69 1.72 34.38
CA SER A 11 -2.13 1.43 34.33
C SER A 11 -2.66 1.36 32.90
N LEU A 12 -2.24 2.29 32.03
CA LEU A 12 -2.60 2.27 30.61
C LEU A 12 -2.10 0.99 29.92
N ARG A 13 -0.84 0.62 30.14
CA ARG A 13 -0.27 -0.61 29.59
C ARG A 13 -1.04 -1.84 30.05
N ASP A 14 -1.32 -1.96 31.34
CA ASP A 14 -2.00 -3.12 31.91
C ASP A 14 -3.45 -3.22 31.41
N ILE A 15 -4.14 -2.08 31.21
CA ILE A 15 -5.45 -2.02 30.55
C ILE A 15 -5.36 -2.56 29.12
N PHE A 16 -4.40 -2.10 28.31
CA PHE A 16 -4.25 -2.57 26.93
C PHE A 16 -3.90 -4.06 26.87
N ILE A 17 -3.03 -4.57 27.75
CA ILE A 17 -2.70 -5.99 27.84
C ILE A 17 -3.94 -6.79 28.21
N THR A 18 -4.72 -6.34 29.20
CA THR A 18 -5.93 -7.04 29.64
C THR A 18 -6.98 -7.10 28.53
N LEU A 19 -7.19 -5.99 27.82
CA LEU A 19 -8.07 -5.95 26.66
C LEU A 19 -7.58 -6.86 25.54
N GLY A 20 -6.27 -6.85 25.26
CA GLY A 20 -5.64 -7.74 24.28
C GLY A 20 -5.87 -9.21 24.61
N ASN A 21 -5.62 -9.62 25.86
CA ASN A 21 -5.83 -10.99 26.32
C ASN A 21 -7.31 -11.42 26.24
N ALA A 22 -8.25 -10.52 26.53
CA ALA A 22 -9.67 -10.80 26.42
C ALA A 22 -10.09 -11.03 24.96
N VAL A 23 -9.64 -10.16 24.04
CA VAL A 23 -9.90 -10.28 22.60
C VAL A 23 -9.24 -11.54 22.03
N GLU A 24 -8.00 -11.83 22.41
CA GLU A 24 -7.28 -13.04 22.00
C GLU A 24 -7.99 -14.30 22.49
N GLY A 25 -8.41 -14.35 23.75
CA GLY A 25 -9.13 -15.48 24.33
C GLY A 25 -10.44 -15.79 23.60
N GLU A 26 -11.22 -14.76 23.27
CA GLU A 26 -12.46 -14.93 22.49
C GLU A 26 -12.17 -15.44 21.07
N LEU A 27 -11.19 -14.84 20.39
CA LEU A 27 -10.74 -15.24 19.05
C LEU A 27 -10.31 -16.70 19.03
N LEU A 28 -9.42 -17.10 19.94
CA LEU A 28 -8.90 -18.46 20.03
C LEU A 28 -10.00 -19.48 20.37
N THR A 29 -10.97 -19.10 21.19
CA THR A 29 -12.12 -19.97 21.49
C THR A 29 -12.91 -20.31 20.23
N LYS A 30 -13.13 -19.32 19.35
CA LYS A 30 -13.83 -19.52 18.07
C LYS A 30 -12.95 -20.29 17.07
N ALA A 31 -11.70 -19.88 16.90
CA ALA A 31 -10.75 -20.49 15.97
C ALA A 31 -10.49 -21.99 16.27
N LYS A 32 -10.37 -22.37 17.55
CA LYS A 32 -10.13 -23.77 17.96
C LYS A 32 -11.33 -24.68 17.66
N LYS A 33 -12.56 -24.14 17.72
CA LYS A 33 -13.80 -24.86 17.38
C LYS A 33 -13.97 -25.07 15.88
N ALA A 34 -13.39 -24.19 15.06
CA ALA A 34 -13.45 -24.33 13.61
C ALA A 34 -12.87 -25.70 13.15
N SER A 35 -13.42 -26.24 12.06
CA SER A 35 -12.94 -27.48 11.44
C SER A 35 -11.57 -27.30 10.80
N CYS A 36 -11.32 -26.12 10.23
CA CYS A 36 -10.05 -25.70 9.68
C CYS A 36 -9.86 -24.18 9.78
N TYR A 37 -8.62 -23.73 9.62
CA TYR A 37 -8.27 -22.32 9.55
C TYR A 37 -7.14 -22.08 8.53
N SER A 38 -7.03 -20.85 8.06
CA SER A 38 -5.96 -20.38 7.19
C SER A 38 -5.20 -19.25 7.87
N LEU A 39 -3.94 -19.05 7.46
CA LEU A 39 -3.12 -17.93 7.92
C LEU A 39 -2.81 -16.98 6.77
N LEU A 40 -2.78 -15.69 7.06
CA LEU A 40 -2.26 -14.67 6.16
C LEU A 40 -1.03 -14.09 6.83
N LEU A 41 0.13 -14.29 6.21
CA LEU A 41 1.41 -13.82 6.69
C LEU A 41 1.89 -12.66 5.82
N ASP A 42 2.26 -11.57 6.47
CA ASP A 42 2.88 -10.40 5.86
C ASP A 42 4.10 -10.00 6.69
N ASP A 43 5.13 -9.46 6.05
CA ASP A 43 6.35 -9.03 6.73
C ASP A 43 6.48 -7.51 6.64
N THR A 44 6.84 -6.88 7.74
CA THR A 44 7.14 -5.44 7.78
C THR A 44 8.43 -5.18 8.53
N THR A 45 9.11 -4.09 8.19
CA THR A 45 10.24 -3.59 8.98
C THR A 45 9.73 -2.57 9.99
N ASP A 46 10.10 -2.73 11.27
CA ASP A 46 9.76 -1.75 12.31
C ASP A 46 10.72 -0.54 12.33
N VAL A 47 10.47 0.41 13.23
CA VAL A 47 11.28 1.63 13.38
C VAL A 47 12.73 1.37 13.81
N SER A 48 13.01 0.19 14.36
CA SER A 48 14.35 -0.26 14.76
C SER A 48 15.06 -1.06 13.66
N THR A 49 14.49 -1.08 12.44
CA THR A 49 14.96 -1.86 11.29
C THR A 49 14.86 -3.37 11.46
N THR A 50 14.03 -3.84 12.40
CA THR A 50 13.83 -5.25 12.66
C THR A 50 12.65 -5.80 11.86
N GLU A 51 12.81 -7.00 11.31
CA GLU A 51 11.77 -7.70 10.54
C GLU A 51 10.71 -8.30 11.48
N GLN A 52 9.46 -7.94 11.23
CA GLN A 52 8.29 -8.34 12.01
C GLN A 52 7.35 -9.13 11.10
N MET A 53 7.05 -10.36 11.50
CA MET A 53 6.02 -11.19 10.89
C MET A 53 4.67 -10.82 11.50
N ILE A 54 3.75 -10.37 10.67
CA ILE A 54 2.35 -10.11 11.02
C ILE A 54 1.53 -11.30 10.54
N CYS A 55 0.75 -11.88 11.46
CA CYS A 55 -0.10 -13.02 11.17
C CYS A 55 -1.57 -12.67 11.45
N TYR A 56 -2.41 -12.88 10.44
CA TYR A 56 -3.85 -12.93 10.58
C TYR A 56 -4.33 -14.38 10.46
N ILE A 57 -5.40 -14.71 11.19
CA ILE A 57 -6.10 -15.98 11.07
C ILE A 57 -7.44 -15.78 10.35
N GLN A 58 -7.78 -16.72 9.49
CA GLN A 58 -9.08 -16.78 8.81
C GLN A 58 -9.73 -18.14 9.03
N PHE A 59 -10.98 -18.17 9.47
CA PHE A 59 -11.73 -19.40 9.69
C PHE A 59 -13.23 -19.18 9.51
N TRP A 60 -13.98 -20.27 9.29
CA TRP A 60 -15.44 -20.22 9.26
C TRP A 60 -15.98 -20.22 10.69
N ASP A 61 -16.70 -19.17 11.07
CA ASP A 61 -17.55 -19.15 12.27
C ASP A 61 -19.02 -19.39 11.85
N ILE A 62 -19.93 -19.58 12.81
CA ILE A 62 -21.31 -20.07 12.62
C ILE A 62 -22.02 -19.46 11.40
N TYR A 63 -21.81 -18.16 11.13
CA TYR A 63 -22.53 -17.43 10.08
C TYR A 63 -21.67 -16.87 8.95
N ASP A 64 -20.35 -16.72 9.15
CA ASP A 64 -19.50 -16.03 8.17
C ASP A 64 -18.00 -16.37 8.35
N ILE A 65 -17.21 -16.05 7.33
CA ILE A 65 -15.75 -16.08 7.38
C ILE A 65 -15.25 -14.96 8.29
N GLN A 66 -14.58 -15.34 9.38
CA GLN A 66 -13.92 -14.40 10.28
C GLN A 66 -12.46 -14.27 9.88
N THR A 67 -11.99 -13.03 9.71
CA THR A 67 -10.56 -12.71 9.55
C THR A 67 -10.15 -11.79 10.69
N SER A 68 -9.12 -12.15 11.44
CA SER A 68 -8.71 -11.40 12.63
C SER A 68 -7.20 -11.42 12.78
N PHE A 69 -6.66 -10.33 13.35
CA PHE A 69 -5.27 -10.28 13.75
C PHE A 69 -5.01 -11.39 14.79
N LEU A 70 -3.95 -12.16 14.59
CA LEU A 70 -3.57 -13.25 15.50
C LEU A 70 -2.35 -12.85 16.33
N PHE A 71 -1.23 -12.52 15.67
CA PHE A 71 -0.03 -12.08 16.37
C PHE A 71 0.88 -11.24 15.46
N ILE A 72 1.79 -10.52 16.09
CA ILE A 72 2.98 -9.95 15.46
C ILE A 72 4.19 -10.53 16.18
N GLU A 73 5.23 -10.90 15.44
CA GLU A 73 6.49 -11.33 16.04
C GLU A 73 7.74 -10.83 15.34
N ASN A 74 8.75 -10.59 16.15
CA ASN A 74 10.09 -10.33 15.70
C ASN A 74 10.72 -11.64 15.21
N VAL A 75 11.00 -11.70 13.91
CA VAL A 75 11.58 -12.88 13.24
C VAL A 75 12.94 -13.26 13.84
N PHE A 76 13.69 -12.28 14.34
CA PHE A 76 15.03 -12.45 14.91
C PHE A 76 15.04 -12.68 16.42
N ALA A 77 13.91 -12.61 17.11
CA ALA A 77 13.88 -12.77 18.58
C ALA A 77 14.54 -14.08 19.04
N ASN A 78 14.39 -15.14 18.23
CA ASN A 78 14.93 -16.48 18.50
C ASN A 78 15.77 -17.02 17.34
N ALA A 79 16.19 -16.19 16.39
CA ALA A 79 16.92 -16.63 15.20
C ALA A 79 17.99 -15.62 14.77
N THR A 80 19.12 -16.12 14.28
CA THR A 80 20.21 -15.31 13.73
C THR A 80 19.99 -14.90 12.26
N SER A 81 18.97 -15.47 11.60
CA SER A 81 18.60 -15.13 10.22
C SER A 81 17.11 -15.36 9.96
N ALA A 82 16.48 -14.50 9.17
CA ALA A 82 15.11 -14.62 8.68
C ALA A 82 15.01 -15.62 7.51
N ASN A 83 15.56 -16.82 7.70
CA ASN A 83 15.46 -17.88 6.70
C ASN A 83 14.15 -18.67 6.88
N ALA A 84 13.77 -19.44 5.86
CA ALA A 84 12.52 -20.18 5.88
C ALA A 84 12.40 -21.23 7.00
N ASP A 85 13.52 -21.75 7.54
CA ASP A 85 13.50 -22.66 8.69
C ASP A 85 13.13 -21.91 9.98
N ALA A 86 13.70 -20.72 10.17
CA ALA A 86 13.35 -19.84 11.28
C ALA A 86 11.85 -19.47 11.23
N LEU A 87 11.34 -19.07 10.06
CA LEU A 87 9.92 -18.74 9.86
C LEU A 87 9.01 -19.94 10.12
N TYR A 88 9.39 -21.14 9.65
CA TYR A 88 8.61 -22.35 9.87
C TYR A 88 8.52 -22.70 11.36
N ASN A 89 9.65 -22.65 12.07
CA ASN A 89 9.70 -22.93 13.51
C ASN A 89 8.93 -21.87 14.30
N LEU A 90 9.05 -20.60 13.92
CA LEU A 90 8.31 -19.49 14.53
C LEU A 90 6.80 -19.71 14.42
N VAL A 91 6.29 -19.96 13.21
CA VAL A 91 4.85 -20.21 12.98
C VAL A 91 4.38 -21.42 13.79
N LYS A 92 5.12 -22.54 13.73
CA LYS A 92 4.73 -23.75 14.45
C LYS A 92 4.72 -23.56 15.96
N SER A 93 5.75 -22.91 16.51
CA SER A 93 5.84 -22.60 17.94
C SER A 93 4.72 -21.66 18.38
N LYS A 94 4.39 -20.63 17.59
CA LYS A 94 3.28 -19.73 17.91
C LYS A 94 1.93 -20.42 17.88
N LEU A 95 1.67 -21.27 16.88
CA LEU A 95 0.42 -22.03 16.84
C LEU A 95 0.28 -22.96 18.06
N ASP A 96 1.37 -23.61 18.46
CA ASP A 96 1.42 -24.46 19.66
C ASP A 96 1.17 -23.65 20.95
N GLN A 97 1.85 -22.50 21.12
CA GLN A 97 1.63 -21.58 22.25
C GLN A 97 0.18 -21.10 22.35
N LEU A 98 -0.45 -20.83 21.20
CA LEU A 98 -1.85 -20.41 21.12
C LEU A 98 -2.83 -21.59 21.25
N GLY A 99 -2.34 -22.84 21.28
CA GLY A 99 -3.13 -24.07 21.32
C GLY A 99 -3.98 -24.28 20.07
N LEU A 100 -3.55 -23.76 18.93
CA LEU A 100 -4.18 -23.98 17.63
C LEU A 100 -3.64 -25.27 17.03
N ASP A 101 -4.54 -26.22 16.77
CA ASP A 101 -4.15 -27.51 16.19
C ASP A 101 -3.56 -27.31 14.79
N TYR A 102 -2.27 -27.60 14.64
CA TYR A 102 -1.57 -27.54 13.35
C TYR A 102 -2.21 -28.46 12.30
N SER A 103 -2.86 -29.54 12.73
CA SER A 103 -3.56 -30.49 11.85
C SER A 103 -4.76 -29.86 11.11
N LYS A 104 -5.25 -28.70 11.58
CA LYS A 104 -6.38 -27.95 11.02
C LYS A 104 -5.97 -26.82 10.07
N LEU A 105 -4.68 -26.54 9.90
CA LEU A 105 -4.19 -25.50 9.00
C LEU A 105 -4.49 -25.86 7.52
N SER A 106 -5.48 -25.25 6.89
CA SER A 106 -5.89 -25.60 5.52
C SER A 106 -5.36 -24.64 4.46
N GLY A 107 -5.00 -23.42 4.84
CA GLY A 107 -4.53 -22.42 3.88
C GLY A 107 -3.45 -21.49 4.42
N LEU A 108 -2.66 -20.94 3.51
CA LEU A 108 -1.59 -20.00 3.79
C LEU A 108 -1.50 -18.96 2.66
N SER A 109 -1.67 -17.68 3.00
CA SER A 109 -1.51 -16.56 2.08
C SER A 109 -0.25 -15.78 2.44
N THR A 110 0.61 -15.47 1.46
CA THR A 110 1.81 -14.65 1.65
C THR A 110 2.02 -13.66 0.50
N ASP A 111 2.90 -12.68 0.69
CA ASP A 111 3.30 -11.67 -0.31
C ASP A 111 4.05 -12.24 -1.52
N GLY A 112 4.47 -13.51 -1.48
CA GLY A 112 5.22 -14.17 -2.55
C GLY A 112 6.73 -13.95 -2.53
N ALA A 113 7.31 -13.42 -1.46
CA ALA A 113 8.76 -13.35 -1.29
C ALA A 113 9.40 -14.74 -1.43
N SER A 114 10.63 -14.81 -1.97
CA SER A 114 11.30 -16.09 -2.24
C SER A 114 11.50 -16.95 -0.99
N VAL A 115 11.69 -16.32 0.17
CA VAL A 115 11.79 -17.00 1.47
C VAL A 115 10.45 -17.62 1.89
N MET A 116 9.32 -17.05 1.46
CA MET A 116 7.98 -17.54 1.72
C MET A 116 7.59 -18.66 0.74
N VAL A 117 7.68 -18.41 -0.57
CA VAL A 117 7.10 -19.29 -1.61
C VAL A 117 8.11 -20.12 -2.39
N GLY A 118 9.41 -20.04 -2.06
CA GLY A 118 10.48 -20.74 -2.77
C GLY A 118 10.22 -22.25 -2.87
N LYS A 119 10.22 -22.80 -4.09
CA LYS A 119 9.78 -24.18 -4.39
C LYS A 119 10.44 -25.28 -3.53
N ARG A 120 11.73 -25.13 -3.22
CA ARG A 120 12.52 -26.15 -2.50
C ARG A 120 12.75 -25.81 -1.03
N GLY A 121 12.81 -24.53 -0.70
CA GLY A 121 13.28 -24.08 0.60
C GLY A 121 12.38 -23.07 1.30
N GLY A 122 11.33 -22.56 0.66
CA GLY A 122 10.48 -21.54 1.25
C GLY A 122 9.55 -22.07 2.35
N LEU A 123 9.04 -21.17 3.19
CA LEU A 123 8.09 -21.48 4.26
C LEU A 123 6.90 -22.34 3.79
N VAL A 124 6.27 -21.95 2.69
CA VAL A 124 5.15 -22.67 2.07
C VAL A 124 5.55 -24.10 1.71
N ALA A 125 6.74 -24.28 1.12
CA ALA A 125 7.21 -25.61 0.74
C ALA A 125 7.47 -26.50 1.95
N LYS A 126 7.96 -25.92 3.06
CA LYS A 126 8.16 -26.64 4.33
C LYS A 126 6.83 -27.06 4.95
N ILE A 127 5.86 -26.14 5.09
CA ILE A 127 4.53 -26.46 5.62
C ILE A 127 3.83 -27.51 4.75
N LYS A 128 3.97 -27.45 3.42
CA LYS A 128 3.41 -28.46 2.51
C LYS A 128 3.99 -29.86 2.66
N ARG A 129 5.20 -30.04 3.20
CA ARG A 129 5.74 -31.38 3.49
C ARG A 129 4.95 -32.04 4.61
N ASP A 130 4.60 -31.27 5.63
CA ASP A 130 3.80 -31.75 6.75
C ASP A 130 2.30 -31.80 6.39
N ARG A 131 1.87 -30.88 5.51
CA ARG A 131 0.48 -30.67 5.11
C ARG A 131 0.32 -30.64 3.59
N PRO A 132 0.32 -31.80 2.91
CA PRO A 132 0.26 -31.86 1.44
C PRO A 132 -0.99 -31.20 0.84
N SER A 133 -2.11 -31.18 1.59
CA SER A 133 -3.37 -30.56 1.18
C SER A 133 -3.45 -29.05 1.40
N LEU A 134 -2.40 -28.41 1.94
CA LEU A 134 -2.39 -26.97 2.21
C LEU A 134 -2.58 -26.15 0.93
N LEU A 135 -3.59 -25.29 0.92
CA LEU A 135 -3.79 -24.30 -0.12
C LEU A 135 -2.87 -23.09 0.12
N ALA A 136 -1.88 -22.91 -0.76
CA ALA A 136 -0.99 -21.76 -0.70
C ALA A 136 -1.39 -20.72 -1.74
N ILE A 137 -1.60 -19.48 -1.30
CA ILE A 137 -2.09 -18.38 -2.12
C ILE A 137 -1.04 -17.26 -2.11
N HIS A 138 -0.65 -16.81 -3.30
CA HIS A 138 0.12 -15.58 -3.44
C HIS A 138 -0.83 -14.39 -3.43
N CYS A 139 -0.63 -13.46 -2.50
CA CYS A 139 -1.44 -12.26 -2.29
C CYS A 139 -1.76 -11.56 -3.62
N ILE A 140 -3.04 -11.52 -3.95
CA ILE A 140 -3.50 -10.91 -5.20
C ILE A 140 -3.17 -9.41 -5.30
N CYS A 141 -3.23 -8.70 -4.17
CA CYS A 141 -2.84 -7.29 -4.11
C CYS A 141 -1.36 -7.12 -4.49
N HIS A 142 -0.49 -8.00 -3.98
CA HIS A 142 0.93 -7.98 -4.31
C HIS A 142 1.16 -8.39 -5.77
N ARG A 143 0.45 -9.40 -6.28
CA ARG A 143 0.52 -9.79 -7.70
C ARG A 143 0.12 -8.67 -8.65
N LEU A 144 -0.93 -7.92 -8.31
CA LEU A 144 -1.34 -6.75 -9.08
C LEU A 144 -0.24 -5.67 -9.05
N ALA A 145 0.35 -5.41 -7.87
CA ALA A 145 1.44 -4.45 -7.75
C ALA A 145 2.67 -4.87 -8.58
N LEU A 146 3.05 -6.15 -8.55
CA LEU A 146 4.13 -6.70 -9.38
C LEU A 146 3.83 -6.55 -10.87
N ALA A 147 2.61 -6.88 -11.31
CA ALA A 147 2.22 -6.73 -12.72
C ALA A 147 2.33 -5.26 -13.18
N CYS A 148 1.92 -4.30 -12.36
CA CYS A 148 2.11 -2.88 -12.67
C CYS A 148 3.58 -2.49 -12.73
N THR A 149 4.40 -2.89 -11.75
CA THR A 149 5.84 -2.56 -11.73
C THR A 149 6.60 -3.18 -12.89
N ASP A 150 6.24 -4.39 -13.31
CA ASP A 150 6.89 -5.10 -14.43
C ASP A 150 6.74 -4.34 -15.76
N THR A 151 5.57 -3.70 -15.99
CA THR A 151 5.36 -2.85 -17.18
C THR A 151 6.34 -1.67 -17.26
N ASN A 152 6.81 -1.15 -16.12
CA ASN A 152 7.78 -0.04 -16.06
C ASN A 152 9.23 -0.49 -16.35
N VAL A 153 9.51 -1.80 -16.45
CA VAL A 153 10.88 -2.32 -16.55
C VAL A 153 11.31 -2.60 -17.99
N HIS A 154 10.41 -3.07 -18.85
CA HIS A 154 10.78 -3.55 -20.19
C HIS A 154 10.30 -2.67 -21.35
N ASP A 155 9.10 -2.10 -21.27
CA ASP A 155 8.50 -1.38 -22.42
C ASP A 155 8.34 0.14 -22.20
N LEU A 156 8.37 0.61 -20.94
CA LEU A 156 8.07 2.00 -20.59
C LEU A 156 9.14 2.63 -19.67
N LEU A 157 10.42 2.58 -20.08
CA LEU A 157 11.55 3.08 -19.27
C LEU A 157 11.37 4.52 -18.75
N TYR A 158 10.69 5.38 -19.52
CA TYR A 158 10.42 6.76 -19.11
C TYR A 158 9.49 6.88 -17.89
N MET A 159 8.69 5.85 -17.58
CA MET A 159 7.81 5.87 -16.41
C MET A 159 8.61 5.83 -15.10
N LYS A 160 9.78 5.20 -15.10
CA LYS A 160 10.72 5.27 -13.97
C LYS A 160 11.22 6.70 -13.74
N ASP A 161 11.44 7.46 -14.82
CA ASP A 161 11.80 8.87 -14.72
C ASP A 161 10.65 9.68 -14.13
N VAL A 162 9.41 9.44 -14.59
CA VAL A 162 8.21 10.11 -14.06
C VAL A 162 8.05 9.83 -12.56
N GLU A 163 8.13 8.57 -12.13
CA GLU A 163 8.09 8.19 -10.71
C GLU A 163 9.19 8.87 -9.89
N SER A 164 10.40 8.92 -10.45
CA SER A 164 11.55 9.58 -9.84
C SER A 164 11.31 11.08 -9.67
N TYR A 165 10.77 11.75 -10.69
CA TYR A 165 10.48 13.19 -10.64
C TYR A 165 9.38 13.50 -9.64
N VAL A 166 8.28 12.74 -9.63
CA VAL A 166 7.19 12.89 -8.64
C VAL A 166 7.73 12.68 -7.21
N THR A 167 8.58 11.67 -7.01
CA THR A 167 9.23 11.43 -5.71
C THR A 167 10.14 12.59 -5.30
N GLN A 168 10.93 13.12 -6.23
CA GLN A 168 11.82 14.26 -5.97
C GLN A 168 11.05 15.54 -5.66
N ILE A 169 9.91 15.78 -6.32
CA ILE A 169 9.01 16.89 -5.99
C ILE A 169 8.52 16.76 -4.54
N TRP A 170 8.04 15.56 -4.18
CA TRP A 170 7.61 15.31 -2.79
C TRP A 170 8.75 15.57 -1.80
N LYS A 171 9.96 15.05 -2.04
CA LYS A 171 11.13 15.27 -1.17
C LYS A 171 11.48 16.76 -1.05
N THR A 172 11.46 17.49 -2.17
CA THR A 172 11.79 18.93 -2.25
C THR A 172 10.94 19.75 -1.30
N PHE A 173 9.64 19.45 -1.21
CA PHE A 173 8.74 20.16 -0.32
C PHE A 173 8.70 19.56 1.09
N HIS A 174 8.68 18.22 1.21
CA HIS A 174 8.56 17.56 2.51
C HIS A 174 9.75 17.84 3.45
N PHE A 175 10.97 17.85 2.92
CA PHE A 175 12.19 18.08 3.70
C PHE A 175 12.60 19.56 3.79
N SER A 176 11.82 20.47 3.22
CA SER A 176 12.10 21.90 3.29
C SER A 176 10.87 22.66 3.78
N PRO A 177 10.80 22.98 5.09
CA PRO A 177 9.70 23.76 5.66
C PRO A 177 9.48 25.09 4.91
N LEU A 178 10.57 25.74 4.46
CA LEU A 178 10.53 26.97 3.68
C LEU A 178 9.83 26.78 2.33
N LYS A 179 10.22 25.77 1.54
CA LYS A 179 9.63 25.50 0.23
C LYS A 179 8.18 25.02 0.36
N LEU A 180 7.88 24.24 1.40
CA LEU A 180 6.50 23.84 1.73
C LEU A 180 5.61 25.05 2.05
N ALA A 181 6.07 25.96 2.91
CA ALA A 181 5.31 27.16 3.24
C ALA A 181 5.04 28.02 2.00
N ALA A 182 6.01 28.14 1.09
CA ALA A 182 5.82 28.85 -0.18
C ALA A 182 4.80 28.16 -1.09
N LEU A 183 4.82 26.82 -1.18
CA LEU A 183 3.82 26.06 -1.93
C LEU A 183 2.42 26.28 -1.38
N LEU A 184 2.24 26.17 -0.06
CA LEU A 184 0.95 26.39 0.60
C LEU A 184 0.43 27.83 0.40
N ALA A 185 1.32 28.81 0.37
CA ALA A 185 0.96 30.20 0.06
C ALA A 185 0.44 30.33 -1.39
N ALA A 186 1.14 29.75 -2.37
CA ALA A 186 0.72 29.74 -3.76
C ALA A 186 -0.63 29.03 -3.96
N GLN A 187 -0.84 27.90 -3.28
CA GLN A 187 -2.14 27.19 -3.25
C GLN A 187 -3.26 28.07 -2.70
N THR A 188 -2.98 28.76 -1.60
CA THR A 188 -3.97 29.65 -0.97
C THR A 188 -4.32 30.82 -1.88
N GLU A 189 -3.37 31.39 -2.62
CA GLU A 189 -3.61 32.49 -3.56
C GLU A 189 -4.49 32.05 -4.74
N ILE A 190 -4.15 30.93 -5.39
CA ILE A 190 -4.93 30.40 -6.52
C ILE A 190 -6.33 29.96 -6.09
N HIS A 191 -6.46 29.27 -4.96
CA HIS A 191 -7.76 28.77 -4.49
C HIS A 191 -8.67 29.89 -3.93
N LYS A 192 -8.11 30.99 -3.42
CA LYS A 192 -8.89 32.20 -3.07
C LYS A 192 -9.56 32.84 -4.29
N MET A 193 -8.96 32.72 -5.46
CA MET A 193 -9.56 33.17 -6.73
C MET A 193 -10.65 32.22 -7.23
N ALA A 194 -10.73 30.99 -6.69
CA ALA A 194 -11.55 29.92 -7.23
C ALA A 194 -12.89 29.64 -6.50
N LEU A 195 -13.06 29.81 -5.17
CA LEU A 195 -14.33 29.43 -4.48
C LEU A 195 -14.71 30.18 -3.17
N SER A 196 -16.03 30.16 -2.89
CA SER A 196 -16.76 30.75 -1.75
C SER A 196 -16.49 30.11 -0.37
N ASP A 197 -16.98 30.77 0.70
CA ASP A 197 -16.64 30.57 2.12
C ASP A 197 -16.77 29.14 2.68
N THR A 198 -17.56 28.25 2.08
CA THR A 198 -17.73 26.86 2.53
C THR A 198 -16.51 25.97 2.22
N SER A 199 -15.63 26.39 1.31
CA SER A 199 -14.49 25.59 0.82
C SER A 199 -13.19 25.75 1.63
N LYS A 200 -13.18 26.63 2.64
CA LYS A 200 -11.97 26.94 3.43
C LYS A 200 -11.38 25.76 4.22
N LYS A 201 -12.15 24.67 4.42
CA LYS A 201 -11.67 23.45 5.10
C LYS A 201 -10.86 22.50 4.19
N MET A 202 -10.77 22.74 2.88
CA MET A 202 -10.07 21.86 1.92
C MET A 202 -8.66 22.35 1.51
N LEU A 203 -8.11 23.33 2.22
CA LEU A 203 -7.02 24.20 1.74
C LEU A 203 -5.58 23.73 1.98
N THR A 204 -5.31 22.46 2.23
CA THR A 204 -3.93 21.98 2.39
C THR A 204 -3.76 20.54 1.91
N LYS A 205 -3.73 20.32 0.59
CA LYS A 205 -3.22 19.06 0.05
C LYS A 205 -1.70 19.09 0.05
N THR A 206 -1.10 18.57 1.11
CA THR A 206 0.33 18.23 1.10
C THR A 206 0.56 17.20 0.00
N MET A 207 1.61 17.41 -0.81
CA MET A 207 2.06 16.42 -1.79
C MET A 207 2.20 15.05 -1.11
N LYS A 208 1.61 14.03 -1.71
CA LYS A 208 1.70 12.66 -1.20
C LYS A 208 2.97 11.99 -1.73
N ARG A 209 3.58 11.15 -0.88
CA ARG A 209 4.75 10.37 -1.28
C ARG A 209 4.33 9.33 -2.32
N ALA A 210 4.98 9.34 -3.49
CA ALA A 210 4.96 8.20 -4.38
C ALA A 210 5.75 7.06 -3.71
N GLY A 211 5.04 5.99 -3.31
CA GLY A 211 5.65 4.79 -2.74
C GLY A 211 5.87 3.75 -3.84
N GLN A 212 7.13 3.33 -4.06
CA GLN A 212 7.48 2.31 -5.07
C GLN A 212 6.75 0.97 -4.88
N THR A 213 6.38 0.62 -3.64
CA THR A 213 5.71 -0.64 -3.30
C THR A 213 4.19 -0.53 -3.22
N ARG A 214 3.61 0.65 -3.43
CA ARG A 214 2.16 0.88 -3.22
C ARG A 214 1.60 1.77 -4.33
N TRP A 215 0.99 1.15 -5.34
CA TRP A 215 0.33 1.83 -6.45
C TRP A 215 -0.67 2.90 -6.01
N LEU A 216 -1.43 2.65 -4.94
CA LEU A 216 -2.36 3.64 -4.36
C LEU A 216 -1.64 4.93 -3.95
N SER A 217 -0.39 4.83 -3.49
CA SER A 217 0.43 5.99 -3.16
C SER A 217 0.92 6.72 -4.41
N PHE A 218 1.20 6.01 -5.51
CA PHE A 218 1.58 6.64 -6.78
C PHE A 218 0.40 7.33 -7.48
N GLU A 219 -0.75 6.67 -7.55
CA GLU A 219 -2.03 7.27 -8.02
C GLU A 219 -2.33 8.56 -7.27
N SER A 220 -2.29 8.50 -5.95
CA SER A 220 -2.58 9.65 -5.11
C SER A 220 -1.54 10.77 -5.28
N ALA A 221 -0.26 10.44 -5.54
CA ALA A 221 0.78 11.43 -5.79
C ALA A 221 0.58 12.14 -7.15
N ILE A 222 0.24 11.39 -8.20
CA ILE A 222 -0.05 11.94 -9.53
C ILE A 222 -1.31 12.81 -9.49
N GLN A 223 -2.39 12.36 -8.83
CA GLN A 223 -3.59 13.18 -8.67
C GLN A 223 -3.31 14.49 -7.94
N SER A 224 -2.54 14.44 -6.85
CA SER A 224 -2.11 15.65 -6.14
C SER A 224 -1.26 16.56 -7.03
N LEU A 225 -0.29 16.01 -7.76
CA LEU A 225 0.55 16.80 -8.67
C LEU A 225 -0.25 17.42 -9.81
N PHE A 226 -1.21 16.69 -10.38
CA PHE A 226 -2.05 17.15 -11.48
C PHE A 226 -2.94 18.32 -11.05
N GLN A 227 -3.56 18.22 -9.86
CA GLN A 227 -4.39 19.29 -9.30
C GLN A 227 -3.58 20.54 -8.93
N GLU A 228 -2.35 20.34 -8.45
CA GLU A 228 -1.49 21.39 -7.93
C GLU A 228 -0.37 21.76 -8.91
N PHE A 229 -0.50 21.42 -10.20
CA PHE A 229 0.61 21.50 -11.16
C PHE A 229 1.15 22.93 -11.28
N VAL A 230 0.23 23.90 -11.40
CA VAL A 230 0.57 25.32 -11.53
C VAL A 230 1.31 25.83 -10.30
N THR A 231 0.79 25.52 -9.09
CA THR A 231 1.39 25.99 -7.82
C THR A 231 2.77 25.35 -7.59
N VAL A 232 2.94 24.10 -7.99
CA VAL A 232 4.23 23.41 -7.97
C VAL A 232 5.23 24.08 -8.92
N VAL A 233 4.85 24.33 -10.18
CA VAL A 233 5.74 24.98 -11.17
C VAL A 233 6.11 26.40 -10.72
N GLN A 234 5.15 27.20 -10.26
CA GLN A 234 5.40 28.55 -9.73
C GLN A 234 6.36 28.53 -8.55
N THR A 235 6.18 27.59 -7.62
CA THR A 235 7.04 27.46 -6.45
C THR A 235 8.45 27.02 -6.85
N LEU A 236 8.59 26.04 -7.74
CA LEU A 236 9.91 25.63 -8.25
C LEU A 236 10.63 26.77 -8.97
N ASN A 237 9.91 27.59 -9.75
CA ASN A 237 10.46 28.76 -10.42
C ASN A 237 10.92 29.84 -9.42
N LYS A 238 10.15 30.06 -8.34
CA LYS A 238 10.53 30.98 -7.25
C LYS A 238 11.84 30.58 -6.58
N PHE A 239 12.15 29.29 -6.55
CA PHE A 239 13.41 28.75 -6.02
C PHE A 239 14.37 28.30 -7.15
N SER A 240 14.33 28.92 -8.32
CA SER A 240 15.17 28.54 -9.48
C SER A 240 16.68 28.65 -9.26
N ASN A 241 17.13 29.37 -8.22
CA ASN A 241 18.54 29.39 -7.81
C ASN A 241 18.99 28.06 -7.16
N ASP A 242 18.06 27.24 -6.69
CA ASP A 242 18.32 25.88 -6.22
C ASP A 242 18.38 24.93 -7.42
N ALA A 243 19.52 24.25 -7.59
CA ALA A 243 19.77 23.37 -8.74
C ALA A 243 18.73 22.23 -8.86
N THR A 244 18.21 21.72 -7.74
CA THR A 244 17.17 20.69 -7.73
C THR A 244 15.86 21.27 -8.24
N CYS A 245 15.45 22.44 -7.73
CA CYS A 245 14.23 23.12 -8.17
C CYS A 245 14.28 23.47 -9.67
N TYR A 246 15.40 24.03 -10.13
CA TYR A 246 15.61 24.36 -11.55
C TYR A 246 15.56 23.11 -12.44
N GLY A 247 16.26 22.05 -12.04
CA GLY A 247 16.27 20.78 -12.77
C GLY A 247 14.90 20.12 -12.84
N LEU A 248 14.16 20.11 -11.73
CA LEU A 248 12.80 19.58 -11.67
C LEU A 248 11.85 20.39 -12.54
N MET A 249 11.91 21.73 -12.47
CA MET A 249 11.07 22.60 -13.29
C MET A 249 11.21 22.28 -14.77
N LYS A 250 12.45 22.21 -15.30
CA LYS A 250 12.70 21.86 -16.71
C LYS A 250 12.16 20.49 -17.10
N LYS A 251 12.27 19.51 -16.19
CA LYS A 251 11.81 18.14 -16.44
C LYS A 251 10.28 18.07 -16.50
N ILE A 252 9.61 18.71 -15.55
CA ILE A 252 8.15 18.59 -15.42
C ILE A 252 7.37 19.51 -16.37
N THR A 253 7.98 20.58 -16.87
CA THR A 253 7.37 21.41 -17.92
C THR A 253 7.61 20.86 -19.33
N SER A 254 8.33 19.75 -19.46
CA SER A 254 8.52 19.11 -20.77
C SER A 254 7.20 18.52 -21.27
N VAL A 255 6.96 18.64 -22.59
CA VAL A 255 5.79 18.03 -23.26
C VAL A 255 5.66 16.55 -22.92
N LYS A 256 6.80 15.84 -22.85
CA LYS A 256 6.85 14.41 -22.54
C LYS A 256 6.33 14.10 -21.13
N PHE A 257 6.71 14.89 -20.12
CA PHE A 257 6.25 14.67 -18.75
C PHE A 257 4.78 15.05 -18.60
N ILE A 258 4.37 16.18 -19.15
CA ILE A 258 2.97 16.63 -19.12
C ILE A 258 2.08 15.59 -19.80
N SER A 259 2.46 15.10 -20.99
CA SER A 259 1.73 14.03 -21.68
C SER A 259 1.62 12.77 -20.81
N ALA A 260 2.71 12.35 -20.16
CA ALA A 260 2.68 11.22 -19.23
C ALA A 260 1.74 11.46 -18.03
N MET A 261 1.68 12.69 -17.50
CA MET A 261 0.74 13.05 -16.44
C MET A 261 -0.72 12.93 -16.89
N TYR A 262 -1.10 13.40 -18.07
CA TYR A 262 -2.46 13.26 -18.61
C TYR A 262 -2.86 11.78 -18.78
N ILE A 263 -1.94 10.97 -19.30
CA ILE A 263 -2.16 9.52 -19.47
C ILE A 263 -2.35 8.85 -18.10
N LEU A 264 -1.45 9.14 -17.15
CA LEU A 264 -1.50 8.58 -15.80
C LEU A 264 -2.75 9.01 -15.03
N GLU A 265 -3.21 10.26 -15.18
CA GLU A 265 -4.44 10.73 -14.55
C GLU A 265 -5.66 9.89 -14.94
N LYS A 266 -5.70 9.34 -16.16
CA LYS A 266 -6.77 8.45 -16.62
C LYS A 266 -6.57 6.99 -16.22
N ILE A 267 -5.34 6.49 -16.28
CA ILE A 267 -5.04 5.06 -16.09
C ILE A 267 -4.96 4.69 -14.60
N LEU A 268 -4.29 5.50 -13.78
CA LEU A 268 -4.02 5.18 -12.38
C LEU A 268 -5.30 4.97 -11.56
N PRO A 269 -6.39 5.76 -11.70
CA PRO A 269 -7.62 5.55 -10.94
C PRO A 269 -8.27 4.19 -11.22
N ILE A 270 -8.25 3.74 -12.49
CA ILE A 270 -8.82 2.43 -12.89
C ILE A 270 -8.06 1.29 -12.20
N LEU A 271 -6.73 1.36 -12.16
CA LEU A 271 -5.89 0.37 -11.49
C LEU A 271 -5.97 0.47 -9.96
N ALA A 272 -6.13 1.70 -9.43
CA ALA A 272 -6.33 1.93 -8.01
C ALA A 272 -7.68 1.38 -7.53
N ASP A 273 -8.73 1.46 -8.35
CA ASP A 273 -10.03 0.83 -8.08
C ASP A 273 -9.92 -0.69 -7.98
N LEU A 274 -9.19 -1.32 -8.90
CA LEU A 274 -8.94 -2.77 -8.84
C LEU A 274 -8.16 -3.14 -7.57
N SER A 275 -7.12 -2.35 -7.24
CA SER A 275 -6.33 -2.56 -6.02
C SER A 275 -7.17 -2.41 -4.75
N ARG A 276 -8.00 -1.37 -4.66
CA ARG A 276 -8.96 -1.18 -3.57
C ARG A 276 -9.99 -2.30 -3.52
N HIS A 277 -10.46 -2.77 -4.67
CA HIS A 277 -11.37 -3.92 -4.74
C HIS A 277 -10.71 -5.14 -4.10
N PHE A 278 -9.47 -5.47 -4.49
CA PHE A 278 -8.64 -6.58 -3.96
C PHE A 278 -8.26 -6.48 -2.48
N GLN A 279 -8.27 -5.29 -1.90
CA GLN A 279 -7.99 -5.08 -0.48
C GLN A 279 -9.24 -5.15 0.40
N LYS A 280 -10.43 -5.29 -0.18
CA LYS A 280 -11.65 -5.51 0.62
C LYS A 280 -11.56 -6.87 1.32
N GLY A 281 -11.91 -6.93 2.61
CA GLY A 281 -11.86 -8.17 3.40
C GLY A 281 -12.86 -9.25 2.99
N SER A 282 -13.70 -9.01 1.97
CA SER A 282 -14.86 -9.84 1.61
C SER A 282 -14.73 -10.50 0.22
N ILE A 283 -13.52 -10.69 -0.30
CA ILE A 283 -13.33 -11.13 -1.69
C ILE A 283 -13.38 -12.64 -1.80
N ASN A 284 -14.18 -13.11 -2.76
CA ASN A 284 -14.20 -14.48 -3.22
C ASN A 284 -13.36 -14.64 -4.50
N PHE A 285 -12.74 -15.81 -4.68
CA PHE A 285 -12.03 -16.17 -5.91
C PHE A 285 -12.86 -15.99 -7.18
N SER A 286 -14.18 -16.23 -7.11
CA SER A 286 -15.09 -16.01 -8.25
C SER A 286 -15.17 -14.56 -8.72
N MET A 287 -14.82 -13.59 -7.86
CA MET A 287 -14.86 -12.16 -8.19
C MET A 287 -13.57 -11.68 -8.87
N ILE A 288 -12.48 -12.44 -8.79
CA ILE A 288 -11.16 -12.02 -9.27
C ILE A 288 -11.15 -11.82 -10.78
N VAL A 289 -11.54 -12.85 -11.54
CA VAL A 289 -11.49 -12.81 -13.01
C VAL A 289 -12.43 -11.73 -13.57
N PRO A 290 -13.71 -11.64 -13.14
CA PRO A 290 -14.59 -10.55 -13.56
C PRO A 290 -14.06 -9.15 -13.25
N ALA A 291 -13.43 -8.96 -12.08
CA ALA A 291 -12.82 -7.67 -11.72
C ALA A 291 -11.66 -7.31 -12.66
N ILE A 292 -10.79 -8.27 -12.98
CA ILE A 292 -9.67 -8.08 -13.92
C ILE A 292 -10.20 -7.75 -15.31
N ASP A 293 -11.20 -8.49 -15.81
CA ASP A 293 -11.74 -8.29 -17.15
C ASP A 293 -12.47 -6.95 -17.25
N SER A 294 -13.23 -6.55 -16.23
CA SER A 294 -13.80 -5.20 -16.15
C SER A 294 -12.72 -4.12 -16.18
N THR A 295 -11.59 -4.33 -15.50
CA THR A 295 -10.48 -3.37 -15.50
C THR A 295 -9.82 -3.28 -16.88
N LYS A 296 -9.58 -4.41 -17.56
CA LYS A 296 -9.05 -4.43 -18.93
C LYS A 296 -9.98 -3.70 -19.91
N PHE A 297 -11.29 -3.93 -19.80
CA PHE A 297 -12.27 -3.21 -20.60
C PHE A 297 -12.19 -1.70 -20.37
N LYS A 298 -12.15 -1.25 -19.11
CA LYS A 298 -12.00 0.18 -18.78
C LYS A 298 -10.70 0.78 -19.31
N LEU A 299 -9.59 0.04 -19.24
CA LEU A 299 -8.29 0.49 -19.75
C LEU A 299 -8.28 0.63 -21.28
N THR A 300 -8.87 -0.32 -21.99
CA THR A 300 -8.97 -0.29 -23.47
C THR A 300 -9.96 0.77 -23.97
N ALA A 301 -10.94 1.15 -23.16
CA ALA A 301 -11.87 2.24 -23.44
C ALA A 301 -11.28 3.64 -23.20
N VAL A 302 -10.07 3.77 -22.64
CA VAL A 302 -9.42 5.08 -22.49
C VAL A 302 -9.05 5.62 -23.87
N SER A 303 -9.69 6.71 -24.28
CA SER A 303 -9.47 7.32 -25.59
C SER A 303 -8.12 8.05 -25.66
N ALA A 304 -7.22 7.52 -26.50
CA ALA A 304 -5.96 8.18 -26.81
C ALA A 304 -6.18 9.52 -27.53
N GLU A 305 -7.25 9.63 -28.33
CA GLU A 305 -7.61 10.83 -29.08
C GLU A 305 -8.08 11.95 -28.15
N GLU A 306 -8.91 11.64 -27.15
CA GLU A 306 -9.34 12.63 -26.15
C GLU A 306 -8.17 13.17 -25.33
N ILE A 307 -7.26 12.28 -24.92
CA ILE A 307 -6.04 12.68 -24.19
C ILE A 307 -5.17 13.58 -25.08
N SER A 308 -4.98 13.19 -26.35
CA SER A 308 -4.16 13.94 -27.29
C SER A 308 -4.76 15.31 -27.62
N SER A 309 -6.09 15.40 -27.80
CA SER A 309 -6.80 16.67 -28.00
C SER A 309 -6.56 17.61 -26.83
N LYS A 310 -6.73 17.11 -25.60
CA LYS A 310 -6.57 17.93 -24.39
C LYS A 310 -5.13 18.40 -24.20
N ILE A 311 -4.15 17.54 -24.45
CA ILE A 311 -2.73 17.93 -24.50
C ILE A 311 -2.55 19.06 -25.52
N ASN A 312 -3.04 18.89 -26.74
CA ASN A 312 -2.90 19.90 -27.79
C ASN A 312 -3.57 21.23 -27.41
N GLU A 313 -4.77 21.23 -26.83
CA GLU A 313 -5.46 22.44 -26.34
C GLU A 313 -4.61 23.19 -25.30
N ASP A 314 -4.07 22.47 -24.32
CA ASP A 314 -3.28 23.06 -23.24
C ASP A 314 -1.89 23.57 -23.73
N PHE A 315 -1.34 23.00 -24.81
CA PHE A 315 -0.09 23.45 -25.43
C PHE A 315 -0.26 24.47 -26.58
N SER A 316 -1.45 24.58 -27.18
CA SER A 316 -1.74 25.56 -28.23
C SER A 316 -2.20 26.91 -27.68
N SER A 317 -2.41 26.98 -26.36
CA SER A 317 -2.75 28.19 -25.61
C SER A 317 -1.51 28.98 -25.10
N THR A 318 -0.30 28.56 -25.46
CA THR A 318 0.99 29.24 -25.19
C THR A 318 1.59 29.80 -26.47
#